data_AF-E8WP28-F1
#
_entry.id   AF-E8WP28-F1
#
_cell.length_a   1.000
_cell.length_b   1.000
_cell.length_c   1.000
_cell.angle_alpha   90.00
_cell.angle_beta   90.00
_cell.angle_gamma   90.00
#
_symmetry.space_group_name_H-M   'P 1'
#
loop_
_entity.id
_entity.type
_entity.pdbx_description
1 polymer ?
#
loop_
_entity_poly.entity_id
_entity_poly.type
_entity_poly.pdbx_seq_one_letter_code
_entity_poly.pdbx_strand_id
1 'polypeptide(L)'
;MTILLVFDDRRGVETELSALIGAARFGDIVFRRQTLYDRMCSLVHQLGWQILRIDSTDSSDRIGRKLAEGHVRVVHIPSWVVPTVEVIALDRLERIGTVSDSCLATLQGMPIPLIATSPERYPKSLSSLAMPDCLQAGMVSVSFDSAFVDISNLSGMVDFLSGAFGSRHFNSVSRTRQQVVKFSADIEKIQAEHDYYHLLPESMRRWFVMPYDLKKDENGASYTMERLLVLDMGQQWINGGLGVDDFQRFLEDAVRFLEERARRSCSREKALANFEELYVNKVRSRIKEFESYPLCSYLNDMLRNGTEYNSLTNLFECYFDLLSPYRRRLPDFECIGHGDPCFSNILYDKRIRLLKLIDPKGAIAGDRLYTDPVYDYAKLSHSVLGGYDFIVNGLSSVVIDKDLRLRLHTPEPDFDAYATRFISTLERASIEVRQVRLYEASLFLSMLPLHRDNPHSVLAFALVAAHIIREVSAQ
;
A
#
# COMPACT_ATOMS: atom_id res chain seq x y z
N MET A 1 -23.66 -1.26 -31.55
CA MET A 1 -22.51 -2.02 -32.05
C MET A 1 -21.45 -1.98 -30.98
N THR A 2 -21.15 -3.10 -30.33
CA THR A 2 -20.27 -3.17 -29.15
C THR A 2 -18.87 -3.64 -29.54
N ILE A 3 -17.86 -3.11 -28.87
CA ILE A 3 -16.46 -3.56 -28.96
C ILE A 3 -16.23 -4.61 -27.86
N LEU A 4 -15.48 -5.67 -28.18
CA LEU A 4 -15.05 -6.69 -27.23
C LEU A 4 -13.58 -6.47 -26.88
N LEU A 5 -13.27 -6.27 -25.58
CA LEU A 5 -11.92 -6.35 -25.07
C LEU A 5 -11.64 -7.77 -24.55
N VAL A 6 -10.62 -8.42 -25.11
CA VAL A 6 -10.08 -9.70 -24.62
C VAL A 6 -8.90 -9.37 -23.71
N PHE A 7 -9.07 -9.62 -22.41
CA PHE A 7 -8.02 -9.49 -21.41
C PHE A 7 -7.27 -10.83 -21.29
N ASP A 8 -6.07 -10.90 -21.89
CA ASP A 8 -5.28 -12.12 -21.97
C ASP A 8 -4.42 -12.32 -20.75
N ASP A 9 -4.91 -13.15 -19.84
CA ASP A 9 -4.28 -13.49 -18.58
C ASP A 9 -3.74 -14.92 -18.55
N ARG A 10 -3.42 -15.47 -19.73
CA ARG A 10 -2.88 -16.83 -19.86
C ARG A 10 -1.43 -16.94 -19.37
N ARG A 11 -0.62 -15.89 -19.58
CA ARG A 11 0.76 -15.83 -19.08
C ARG A 11 0.74 -15.64 -17.57
N GLY A 12 1.33 -16.57 -16.85
CA GLY A 12 1.58 -16.42 -15.42
C GLY A 12 2.65 -15.36 -15.13
N VAL A 13 2.63 -14.83 -13.92
CA VAL A 13 3.71 -13.99 -13.40
C VAL A 13 4.98 -14.85 -13.29
N GLU A 14 6.12 -14.32 -13.72
CA GLU A 14 7.41 -15.02 -13.61
C GLU A 14 7.73 -15.37 -12.16
N THR A 15 8.38 -16.50 -11.90
CA THR A 15 8.61 -17.03 -10.55
C THR A 15 9.26 -16.02 -9.61
N GLU A 16 10.21 -15.23 -10.10
CA GLU A 16 10.86 -14.19 -9.28
C GLU A 16 9.91 -13.07 -8.86
N LEU A 17 9.03 -12.64 -9.76
CA LEU A 17 8.03 -11.61 -9.46
C LEU A 17 6.90 -12.17 -8.62
N SER A 18 6.41 -13.37 -8.95
CA SER A 18 5.38 -14.07 -8.18
C SER A 18 5.86 -14.34 -6.76
N ALA A 19 7.16 -14.58 -6.54
CA ALA A 19 7.71 -14.64 -5.20
C ALA A 19 7.53 -13.32 -4.42
N LEU A 20 7.62 -12.15 -5.06
CA LEU A 20 7.47 -10.86 -4.38
C LEU A 20 6.01 -10.50 -4.11
N ILE A 21 5.12 -10.76 -5.07
CA ILE A 21 3.73 -10.30 -5.01
C ILE A 21 2.73 -11.41 -4.70
N GLY A 22 3.10 -12.69 -4.65
CA GLY A 22 2.20 -13.80 -4.31
C GLY A 22 1.19 -14.18 -5.39
N ALA A 23 0.81 -13.24 -6.27
CA ALA A 23 -0.11 -13.53 -7.37
C ALA A 23 0.53 -14.41 -8.45
N ALA A 24 -0.21 -15.42 -8.89
CA ALA A 24 0.20 -16.31 -9.99
C ALA A 24 -0.08 -15.71 -11.37
N ARG A 25 -1.05 -14.78 -11.47
CA ARG A 25 -1.46 -14.10 -12.70
C ARG A 25 -1.47 -12.60 -12.50
N PHE A 26 -1.21 -11.86 -13.58
CA PHE A 26 -1.21 -10.39 -13.51
C PHE A 26 -2.61 -9.84 -13.24
N GLY A 27 -3.66 -10.45 -13.79
CA GLY A 27 -5.04 -10.01 -13.55
C GLY A 27 -5.45 -9.98 -12.07
N ASP A 28 -4.84 -10.82 -11.23
CA ASP A 28 -5.17 -10.96 -9.81
C ASP A 28 -4.36 -10.04 -8.89
N ILE A 29 -3.36 -9.32 -9.43
CA ILE A 29 -2.58 -8.34 -8.67
C ILE A 29 -3.51 -7.23 -8.19
N VAL A 30 -3.43 -6.94 -6.90
CA VAL A 30 -4.20 -5.91 -6.23
C VAL A 30 -3.40 -4.61 -6.21
N PHE A 31 -4.03 -3.54 -6.69
CA PHE A 31 -3.49 -2.19 -6.63
C PHE A 31 -4.62 -1.18 -6.44
N ARG A 32 -4.51 -0.34 -5.40
CA ARG A 32 -5.52 0.69 -5.07
C ARG A 32 -6.95 0.12 -5.03
N ARG A 33 -7.21 -0.81 -4.11
CA ARG A 33 -8.54 -1.40 -3.78
C ARG A 33 -9.11 -2.44 -4.74
N GLN A 34 -8.49 -2.65 -5.90
CA GLN A 34 -9.05 -3.53 -6.93
C GLN A 34 -7.97 -4.39 -7.56
N THR A 35 -8.38 -5.55 -8.08
CA THR A 35 -7.51 -6.34 -8.94
C THR A 35 -7.26 -5.60 -10.26
N LEU A 36 -6.15 -5.89 -10.94
CA LEU A 36 -5.88 -5.32 -12.26
C LEU A 36 -6.98 -5.63 -13.27
N TYR A 37 -7.59 -6.82 -13.16
CA TYR A 37 -8.73 -7.19 -13.98
C TYR A 37 -9.97 -6.33 -13.69
N ASP A 38 -10.33 -6.13 -12.42
CA ASP A 38 -11.49 -5.30 -12.04
C ASP A 38 -11.29 -3.83 -12.44
N ARG A 39 -10.04 -3.35 -12.35
CA ARG A 39 -9.68 -2.02 -12.83
C ARG A 39 -9.87 -1.90 -14.34
N MET A 40 -9.44 -2.92 -15.10
CA MET A 40 -9.69 -2.95 -16.55
C MET A 40 -11.19 -3.01 -16.86
N CYS A 41 -11.97 -3.83 -16.14
CA CYS A 41 -13.42 -3.89 -16.29
C CYS A 41 -14.06 -2.50 -16.10
N SER A 42 -13.65 -1.79 -15.04
CA SER A 42 -14.15 -0.45 -14.73
C SER A 42 -13.86 0.56 -15.84
N LEU A 43 -12.67 0.50 -16.46
CA LEU A 43 -12.32 1.35 -17.60
C LEU A 43 -13.12 0.99 -18.86
N VAL A 44 -13.22 -0.30 -19.17
CA VAL A 44 -13.89 -0.79 -20.38
C VAL A 44 -15.40 -0.53 -20.34
N HIS A 45 -16.03 -0.67 -19.17
CA HIS A 45 -17.44 -0.36 -18.99
C HIS A 45 -17.77 1.13 -19.18
N GLN A 46 -16.85 2.05 -18.85
CA GLN A 46 -17.04 3.48 -19.13
C GLN A 46 -17.13 3.78 -20.63
N LEU A 47 -16.47 2.97 -21.46
CA LEU A 47 -16.53 3.08 -22.92
C LEU A 47 -17.76 2.38 -23.53
N GLY A 48 -18.59 1.72 -22.70
CA GLY A 48 -19.72 0.91 -23.17
C GLY A 48 -19.31 -0.37 -23.89
N TRP A 49 -18.09 -0.84 -23.65
CA TRP A 49 -17.53 -2.06 -24.25
C TRP A 49 -17.81 -3.29 -23.39
N GLN A 50 -17.70 -4.47 -23.99
CA GLN A 50 -17.69 -5.73 -23.24
C GLN A 50 -16.26 -6.20 -22.98
N ILE A 51 -16.06 -6.95 -21.90
CA ILE A 51 -14.76 -7.53 -21.55
C ILE A 51 -14.87 -9.05 -21.37
N LEU A 52 -13.84 -9.78 -21.81
CA LEU A 52 -13.66 -11.21 -21.61
C LEU A 52 -12.25 -11.46 -21.05
N ARG A 53 -12.15 -11.93 -19.80
CA ARG A 53 -10.91 -12.54 -19.28
C ARG A 53 -10.72 -13.91 -19.91
N ILE A 54 -9.52 -14.16 -20.42
CA ILE A 54 -9.08 -15.50 -20.80
C ILE A 54 -7.91 -15.92 -19.91
N ASP A 55 -7.97 -17.15 -19.42
CA ASP A 55 -6.91 -17.73 -18.59
C ASP A 55 -6.42 -19.07 -19.18
N SER A 56 -5.43 -19.70 -18.54
CA SER A 56 -4.81 -20.93 -19.06
C SER A 56 -5.71 -22.17 -18.99
N THR A 57 -6.84 -22.10 -18.30
CA THR A 57 -7.83 -23.17 -18.20
C THR A 57 -8.94 -23.05 -19.25
N ASP A 58 -8.97 -21.93 -19.97
CA ASP A 58 -10.00 -21.67 -20.97
C ASP A 58 -9.80 -22.45 -22.27
N SER A 59 -10.87 -23.10 -22.70
CA SER A 59 -10.97 -23.63 -24.06
C SER A 59 -11.01 -22.50 -25.08
N SER A 60 -10.29 -22.65 -26.19
CA SER A 60 -10.29 -21.73 -27.34
C SER A 60 -11.69 -21.38 -27.86
N ASP A 61 -12.68 -22.23 -27.59
CA ASP A 61 -14.08 -22.07 -27.97
C ASP A 61 -14.78 -20.86 -27.29
N ARG A 62 -14.33 -20.41 -26.11
CA ARG A 62 -14.95 -19.26 -25.41
C ARG A 62 -14.85 -17.96 -26.21
N ILE A 63 -13.68 -17.70 -26.79
CA ILE A 63 -13.45 -16.51 -27.61
C ILE A 63 -14.33 -16.59 -28.86
N GLY A 64 -14.35 -17.75 -29.54
CA GLY A 64 -15.17 -17.95 -30.74
C GLY A 64 -16.66 -17.67 -30.51
N ARG A 65 -17.22 -18.19 -29.41
CA ARG A 65 -18.62 -17.92 -29.02
C ARG A 65 -18.87 -16.43 -28.76
N LYS A 66 -17.95 -15.74 -28.08
CA LYS A 66 -18.07 -14.30 -27.85
C LYS A 66 -17.98 -13.48 -29.13
N LEU A 67 -17.08 -13.83 -30.05
CA LEU A 67 -16.97 -13.17 -31.35
C LEU A 67 -18.26 -13.31 -32.19
N ALA A 68 -19.02 -14.38 -32.02
CA ALA A 68 -20.29 -14.61 -32.71
C ALA A 68 -21.44 -13.69 -32.23
N GLU A 69 -21.27 -12.92 -31.15
CA GLU A 69 -22.29 -11.99 -30.62
C GLU A 69 -22.43 -10.67 -31.43
N GLY A 70 -21.77 -10.57 -32.59
CA GLY A 70 -21.92 -9.42 -33.50
C GLY A 70 -21.14 -8.17 -33.09
N HIS A 71 -20.00 -8.35 -32.43
CA HIS A 71 -19.07 -7.25 -32.14
C HIS A 71 -18.51 -6.64 -33.42
N VAL A 72 -18.27 -5.33 -33.43
CA VAL A 72 -17.69 -4.65 -34.62
C VAL A 72 -16.16 -4.67 -34.61
N ARG A 73 -15.57 -4.84 -33.43
CA ARG A 73 -14.13 -4.77 -33.22
C ARG A 73 -13.74 -5.57 -31.99
N VAL A 74 -12.54 -6.11 -32.04
CA VAL A 74 -11.90 -6.86 -30.96
C VAL A 74 -10.61 -6.15 -30.59
N VAL A 75 -10.46 -5.81 -29.31
CA VAL A 75 -9.21 -5.30 -28.73
C VAL A 75 -8.65 -6.40 -27.85
N HIS A 76 -7.48 -6.92 -28.15
CA HIS A 76 -6.79 -7.89 -27.28
C HIS A 76 -5.67 -7.19 -26.56
N ILE A 77 -5.60 -7.35 -25.24
CA ILE A 77 -4.57 -6.76 -24.40
C ILE A 77 -4.01 -7.83 -23.46
N PRO A 78 -2.68 -8.00 -23.38
CA PRO A 78 -2.07 -8.89 -22.41
C PRO A 78 -2.22 -8.31 -20.99
N SER A 79 -2.39 -9.19 -20.00
CA SER A 79 -2.65 -8.78 -18.61
C SER A 79 -1.49 -8.06 -17.93
N TRP A 80 -0.26 -8.20 -18.45
CA TRP A 80 0.93 -7.48 -17.96
C TRP A 80 1.09 -6.07 -18.57
N VAL A 81 0.20 -5.64 -19.46
CA VAL A 81 0.16 -4.25 -19.96
C VAL A 81 -0.98 -3.53 -19.25
N VAL A 82 -0.63 -2.68 -18.29
CA VAL A 82 -1.57 -2.14 -17.31
C VAL A 82 -1.72 -0.62 -17.44
N PRO A 83 -2.93 -0.09 -17.22
CA PRO A 83 -3.17 1.35 -17.31
C PRO A 83 -2.47 2.09 -16.17
N THR A 84 -1.73 3.13 -16.50
CA THR A 84 -1.01 3.97 -15.52
C THR A 84 -1.94 5.04 -14.96
N VAL A 85 -2.44 5.93 -15.83
CA VAL A 85 -3.38 7.01 -15.54
C VAL A 85 -4.69 6.73 -16.27
N GLU A 86 -5.78 6.59 -15.52
CA GLU A 86 -7.06 6.11 -16.04
C GLU A 86 -7.62 6.98 -17.17
N VAL A 87 -7.58 8.31 -17.03
CA VAL A 87 -8.07 9.23 -18.06
C VAL A 87 -7.27 9.10 -19.37
N ILE A 88 -5.95 8.94 -19.28
CA ILE A 88 -5.09 8.81 -20.46
C ILE A 88 -5.29 7.42 -21.10
N ALA A 89 -5.42 6.38 -20.27
CA ALA A 89 -5.72 5.03 -20.74
C ALA A 89 -7.07 4.96 -21.46
N LEU A 90 -8.11 5.61 -20.93
CA LEU A 90 -9.43 5.71 -21.55
C LEU A 90 -9.36 6.38 -22.92
N ASP A 91 -8.71 7.54 -23.05
CA ASP A 91 -8.54 8.23 -24.34
C ASP A 91 -7.82 7.32 -25.37
N ARG A 92 -6.78 6.58 -24.95
CA ARG A 92 -6.07 5.67 -25.85
C ARG A 92 -6.92 4.49 -26.29
N LEU A 93 -7.70 3.90 -25.38
CA LEU A 93 -8.62 2.83 -25.70
C LEU A 93 -9.73 3.34 -26.63
N GLU A 94 -10.35 4.49 -26.36
CA GLU A 94 -11.38 5.06 -27.21
C GLU A 94 -10.89 5.29 -28.66
N ARG A 95 -9.67 5.82 -28.81
CA ARG A 95 -9.03 5.98 -30.13
C ARG A 95 -8.83 4.65 -30.84
N ILE A 96 -8.28 3.64 -30.17
CA ILE A 96 -8.02 2.35 -30.84
C ILE A 96 -9.33 1.62 -31.21
N GLY A 97 -10.42 1.91 -30.49
CA GLY A 97 -11.75 1.39 -30.78
C GLY A 97 -12.42 2.03 -32.00
N THR A 98 -12.08 3.28 -32.33
CA THR A 98 -12.70 4.04 -33.44
C THR A 98 -11.96 3.90 -34.77
N VAL A 99 -10.67 3.54 -34.75
CA VAL A 99 -9.88 3.31 -35.98
C VAL A 99 -10.42 2.10 -36.75
N SER A 100 -10.67 2.25 -38.06
CA SER A 100 -11.15 1.17 -38.93
C SER A 100 -10.07 0.13 -39.23
N ASP A 101 -8.83 0.57 -39.41
CA ASP A 101 -7.70 -0.29 -39.72
C ASP A 101 -7.35 -1.24 -38.57
N SER A 102 -6.60 -2.30 -38.88
CA SER A 102 -6.02 -3.16 -37.83
C SER A 102 -4.85 -2.43 -37.19
N CYS A 103 -4.85 -2.32 -35.87
CA CYS A 103 -3.86 -1.57 -35.11
C CYS A 103 -2.98 -2.50 -34.28
N LEU A 104 -1.69 -2.18 -34.21
CA LEU A 104 -0.72 -2.79 -33.30
C LEU A 104 -0.24 -1.70 -32.34
N ALA A 105 -0.34 -1.93 -31.03
CA ALA A 105 0.17 -0.96 -30.08
C ALA A 105 1.69 -1.07 -29.90
N THR A 106 2.29 0.06 -29.56
CA THR A 106 3.69 0.15 -29.17
C THR A 106 3.83 0.78 -27.78
N LEU A 107 4.80 0.30 -27.01
CA LEU A 107 5.27 0.91 -25.77
C LEU A 107 6.76 1.20 -25.92
N GLN A 108 7.15 2.45 -25.69
CA GLN A 108 8.49 2.99 -25.85
C GLN A 108 9.08 2.68 -27.24
N GLY A 109 8.24 2.75 -28.27
CA GLY A 109 8.60 2.42 -29.66
C GLY A 109 8.70 0.93 -29.96
N MET A 110 8.55 0.05 -28.96
CA MET A 110 8.57 -1.40 -29.14
C MET A 110 7.16 -1.95 -29.32
N PRO A 111 6.90 -2.84 -30.30
CA PRO A 111 5.60 -3.47 -30.47
C PRO A 111 5.26 -4.34 -29.26
N ILE A 112 4.02 -4.23 -28.79
CA ILE A 112 3.47 -5.08 -27.73
C ILE A 112 2.29 -5.89 -28.29
N PRO A 113 1.95 -7.05 -27.69
CA PRO A 113 0.87 -7.89 -28.19
C PRO A 113 -0.52 -7.34 -27.85
N LEU A 114 -0.69 -6.02 -27.92
CA LEU A 114 -1.98 -5.35 -27.86
C LEU A 114 -2.39 -5.01 -29.30
N ILE A 115 -3.47 -5.62 -29.76
CA ILE A 115 -3.99 -5.49 -31.12
C ILE A 115 -5.45 -5.05 -31.10
N ALA A 116 -5.85 -4.27 -32.07
CA ALA A 116 -7.26 -3.98 -32.32
C ALA A 116 -7.59 -4.26 -33.78
N THR A 117 -8.60 -5.08 -34.04
CA THR A 117 -8.95 -5.50 -35.40
C THR A 117 -10.41 -5.93 -35.50
N SER A 118 -10.88 -6.24 -36.71
CA SER A 118 -12.23 -6.78 -36.91
C SER A 118 -12.30 -8.24 -36.43
N PRO A 119 -13.48 -8.72 -35.98
CA PRO A 119 -13.65 -10.11 -35.53
C PRO A 119 -13.16 -11.17 -36.54
N GLU A 120 -13.31 -10.92 -37.84
CA GLU A 120 -12.93 -11.87 -38.90
C GLU A 120 -11.41 -11.97 -39.06
N ARG A 121 -10.69 -10.87 -38.83
CA ARG A 121 -9.22 -10.82 -38.91
C ARG A 121 -8.55 -11.26 -37.61
N TYR A 122 -9.26 -11.20 -36.49
CA TYR A 122 -8.74 -11.46 -35.16
C TYR A 122 -7.93 -12.76 -35.03
N PRO A 123 -8.38 -13.94 -35.49
CA PRO A 123 -7.60 -15.17 -35.36
C PRO A 123 -6.26 -15.12 -36.11
N LYS A 124 -6.25 -14.50 -37.30
CA LYS A 124 -5.04 -14.33 -38.10
C LYS A 124 -4.08 -13.35 -37.43
N SER A 125 -4.59 -12.19 -37.00
CA SER A 125 -3.79 -11.18 -36.29
C SER A 125 -3.18 -11.71 -34.98
N LEU A 126 -3.91 -12.56 -34.26
CA LEU A 126 -3.40 -13.21 -33.05
C LEU A 126 -2.29 -14.22 -33.38
N SER A 127 -2.46 -15.04 -34.42
CA SER A 127 -1.44 -16.01 -34.84
C SER A 127 -0.13 -15.34 -35.30
N SER A 128 -0.21 -14.14 -35.90
CA SER A 128 0.97 -13.37 -36.29
C SER A 128 1.74 -12.80 -35.10
N LEU A 129 1.17 -12.72 -33.89
CA LEU A 129 1.91 -12.29 -32.69
C LEU A 129 3.06 -13.24 -32.32
N ALA A 130 3.01 -14.49 -32.77
CA ALA A 130 4.11 -15.44 -32.60
C ALA A 130 5.32 -15.17 -33.53
N MET A 131 5.16 -14.31 -34.54
CA MET A 131 6.16 -14.03 -35.57
C MET A 131 6.39 -12.51 -35.71
N PRO A 132 7.36 -11.93 -34.97
CA PRO A 132 7.55 -10.47 -34.87
C PRO A 132 7.76 -9.76 -36.21
N ASP A 133 8.47 -10.41 -37.14
CA ASP A 133 8.79 -9.86 -38.47
C ASP A 133 7.56 -9.71 -39.37
N CYS A 134 6.48 -10.45 -39.08
CA CYS A 134 5.23 -10.43 -39.86
C CYS A 134 4.23 -9.38 -39.35
N LEU A 135 4.40 -8.87 -38.12
CA LEU A 135 3.43 -7.99 -37.46
C LEU A 135 3.27 -6.61 -38.10
N GLN A 136 4.27 -6.15 -38.84
CA GLN A 136 4.30 -4.79 -39.41
C GLN A 136 3.65 -4.68 -40.79
N ALA A 137 3.36 -5.79 -41.47
CA ALA A 137 2.79 -5.75 -42.81
C ALA A 137 1.28 -5.42 -42.76
N GLY A 138 0.95 -4.13 -42.85
CA GLY A 138 -0.43 -3.64 -43.05
C GLY A 138 -1.22 -3.32 -41.78
N MET A 139 -0.57 -3.22 -40.61
CA MET A 139 -1.18 -2.72 -39.37
C MET A 139 -0.70 -1.31 -39.04
N VAL A 140 -1.60 -0.47 -38.53
CA VAL A 140 -1.27 0.89 -38.07
C VAL A 140 -0.66 0.81 -36.67
N SER A 141 0.54 1.37 -36.51
CA SER A 141 1.18 1.46 -35.19
C SER A 141 0.55 2.58 -34.36
N VAL A 142 0.16 2.28 -33.12
CA VAL A 142 -0.42 3.24 -32.18
C VAL A 142 0.41 3.27 -30.90
N SER A 143 0.93 4.43 -30.50
CA SER A 143 1.69 4.55 -29.24
C SER A 143 0.76 4.57 -28.03
N PHE A 144 1.09 3.71 -27.06
CA PHE A 144 0.45 3.60 -25.75
C PHE A 144 1.33 4.20 -24.63
N ASP A 145 2.37 4.93 -25.00
CA ASP A 145 3.27 5.60 -24.06
C ASP A 145 2.50 6.49 -23.10
N SER A 146 2.97 6.55 -21.86
CA SER A 146 2.38 7.30 -20.73
C SER A 146 0.98 6.84 -20.28
N ALA A 147 0.24 6.09 -21.10
CA ALA A 147 -1.09 5.58 -20.81
C ALA A 147 -1.05 4.19 -20.17
N PHE A 148 -0.06 3.38 -20.57
CA PHE A 148 0.15 2.02 -20.07
C PHE A 148 1.61 1.77 -19.72
N VAL A 149 1.85 0.76 -18.90
CA VAL A 149 3.18 0.27 -18.53
C VAL A 149 3.22 -1.25 -18.62
N ASP A 150 4.39 -1.76 -19.02
CA ASP A 150 4.69 -3.19 -18.97
C ASP A 150 5.20 -3.58 -17.59
N ILE A 151 4.42 -4.39 -16.87
CA ILE A 151 4.78 -4.91 -15.53
C ILE A 151 5.33 -6.34 -15.58
N SER A 152 5.65 -6.88 -16.76
CA SER A 152 6.22 -8.23 -16.88
C SER A 152 7.65 -8.35 -16.35
N ASN A 153 8.29 -7.24 -16.01
CA ASN A 153 9.62 -7.19 -15.41
C ASN A 153 9.60 -6.42 -14.08
N LEU A 154 10.64 -6.62 -13.26
CA LEU A 154 10.74 -6.05 -11.90
C LEU A 154 10.66 -4.52 -11.88
N SER A 155 11.32 -3.85 -12.84
CA SER A 155 11.33 -2.38 -12.90
C SER A 155 9.92 -1.83 -13.13
N GLY A 156 9.21 -2.35 -14.12
CA GLY A 156 7.85 -1.96 -14.43
C GLY A 156 6.88 -2.27 -13.29
N MET A 157 7.00 -3.45 -12.68
CA MET A 157 6.20 -3.86 -11.53
C MET A 157 6.37 -2.91 -10.34
N VAL A 158 7.62 -2.63 -9.95
CA VAL A 158 7.93 -1.72 -8.83
C VAL A 158 7.47 -0.30 -9.14
N ASP A 159 7.68 0.20 -10.36
CA ASP A 159 7.20 1.54 -10.75
C ASP A 159 5.68 1.63 -10.66
N PHE A 160 4.98 0.60 -11.12
CA PHE A 160 3.52 0.57 -11.07
C PHE A 160 2.99 0.53 -9.64
N LEU A 161 3.45 -0.42 -8.82
CA LEU A 161 2.95 -0.64 -7.46
C LEU A 161 3.38 0.45 -6.47
N SER A 162 4.55 1.07 -6.66
CA SER A 162 4.97 2.22 -5.85
C SER A 162 4.23 3.52 -6.20
N GLY A 163 3.28 3.47 -7.15
CA GLY A 163 2.47 4.60 -7.55
C GLY A 163 3.24 5.66 -8.33
N ALA A 164 4.32 5.29 -9.04
CA ALA A 164 5.14 6.23 -9.82
C ALA A 164 4.34 7.02 -10.86
N PHE A 165 3.18 6.50 -11.27
CA PHE A 165 2.33 7.07 -12.31
C PHE A 165 1.07 7.79 -11.80
N GLY A 166 0.86 7.92 -10.48
CA GLY A 166 -0.33 8.55 -9.91
C GLY A 166 -0.33 10.09 -9.91
N SER A 167 -1.51 10.72 -9.92
CA SER A 167 -1.66 12.18 -9.78
C SER A 167 -1.32 12.64 -8.37
N ARG A 168 -0.42 13.63 -8.31
CA ARG A 168 0.22 14.21 -7.14
C ARG A 168 -0.77 15.08 -6.36
N HIS A 169 -0.89 14.90 -5.05
CA HIS A 169 -1.55 15.92 -4.25
C HIS A 169 -0.86 16.36 -2.96
N PHE A 170 0.20 15.71 -2.45
CA PHE A 170 0.83 16.20 -1.21
C PHE A 170 2.36 16.09 -1.08
N ASN A 171 3.07 15.50 -2.05
CA ASN A 171 4.53 15.60 -2.25
C ASN A 171 4.82 15.22 -3.69
N SER A 172 5.74 15.89 -4.39
CA SER A 172 6.17 15.44 -5.73
C SER A 172 7.39 14.54 -5.56
N VAL A 173 7.17 13.24 -5.70
CA VAL A 173 8.26 12.28 -5.84
C VAL A 173 8.55 12.12 -7.32
N SER A 174 9.69 12.65 -7.78
CA SER A 174 10.17 12.39 -9.14
C SER A 174 11.16 11.23 -9.13
N ARG A 175 11.09 10.38 -10.14
CA ARG A 175 11.89 9.14 -10.21
C ARG A 175 12.61 9.08 -11.54
N THR A 176 13.87 8.74 -11.51
CA THR A 176 14.65 8.32 -12.68
C THR A 176 14.92 6.82 -12.58
N ARG A 177 15.73 6.27 -13.50
CA ARG A 177 16.16 4.86 -13.42
C ARG A 177 17.04 4.57 -12.19
N GLN A 178 17.72 5.58 -11.65
CA GLN A 178 18.74 5.40 -10.60
C GLN A 178 18.46 6.19 -9.33
N GLN A 179 17.56 7.17 -9.39
CA GLN A 179 17.37 8.12 -8.29
C GLN A 179 15.89 8.40 -8.03
N VAL A 180 15.59 8.70 -6.78
CA VAL A 180 14.29 9.22 -6.33
C VAL A 180 14.54 10.60 -5.73
N VAL A 181 13.82 11.62 -6.20
CA VAL A 181 13.84 12.97 -5.63
C VAL A 181 12.52 13.19 -4.92
N LYS A 182 12.58 13.46 -3.61
CA LYS A 182 11.42 13.80 -2.80
C LYS A 182 11.37 15.31 -2.64
N PHE A 183 10.25 15.93 -3.02
CA PHE A 183 10.02 17.37 -2.88
C PHE A 183 8.75 17.65 -2.07
N SER A 184 8.82 18.71 -1.26
CA SER A 184 7.67 19.30 -0.57
C SER A 184 7.80 20.82 -0.49
N ALA A 185 6.66 21.51 -0.44
CA ALA A 185 6.61 22.93 -0.07
C ALA A 185 6.95 23.14 1.43
N ASP A 186 6.79 22.10 2.25
CA ASP A 186 7.21 22.12 3.66
C ASP A 186 8.73 21.89 3.76
N ILE A 187 9.48 23.00 3.76
CA ILE A 187 10.95 23.02 3.81
C ILE A 187 11.47 22.36 5.09
N GLU A 188 10.83 22.62 6.22
CA GLU A 188 11.26 22.11 7.52
C GLU A 188 11.12 20.60 7.60
N LYS A 189 10.01 20.06 7.07
CA LYS A 189 9.80 18.61 6.99
C LYS A 189 10.88 17.92 6.17
N ILE A 190 11.14 18.40 4.95
CA ILE A 190 12.15 17.80 4.07
C ILE A 190 13.54 17.89 4.68
N GLN A 191 13.86 19.02 5.33
CA GLN A 191 15.11 19.16 6.08
C GLN A 191 15.21 18.12 7.20
N ALA A 192 14.16 18.01 8.02
CA ALA A 192 14.15 17.10 9.16
C ALA A 192 14.31 15.64 8.72
N GLU A 193 13.64 15.23 7.64
CA GLU A 193 13.80 13.89 7.07
C GLU A 193 15.23 13.64 6.56
N HIS A 194 15.83 14.60 5.85
CA HIS A 194 17.20 14.51 5.39
C HIS A 194 18.20 14.42 6.56
N ASP A 195 18.08 15.33 7.52
CA ASP A 195 19.00 15.43 8.66
C ASP A 195 18.89 14.25 9.61
N TYR A 196 17.71 13.62 9.70
CA TYR A 196 17.52 12.40 10.47
C TYR A 196 18.60 11.37 10.17
N TYR A 197 18.86 11.07 8.88
CA TYR A 197 19.87 10.10 8.47
C TYR A 197 21.29 10.50 8.90
N HIS A 198 21.64 11.78 8.72
CA HIS A 198 22.98 12.28 9.03
C HIS A 198 23.26 12.32 10.53
N LEU A 199 22.21 12.50 11.34
CA LEU A 199 22.27 12.43 12.80
C LEU A 199 22.35 10.99 13.34
N LEU A 200 22.04 9.96 12.54
CA LEU A 200 22.13 8.57 12.99
C LEU A 200 23.58 8.17 13.33
N PRO A 201 23.78 7.36 14.39
CA PRO A 201 25.02 6.62 14.61
C PRO A 201 25.36 5.76 13.39
N GLU A 202 26.64 5.55 13.12
CA GLU A 202 27.11 4.79 11.94
C GLU A 202 26.52 3.38 11.88
N SER A 203 26.41 2.70 13.02
CA SER A 203 25.81 1.37 13.14
C SER A 203 24.36 1.32 12.67
N MET A 204 23.62 2.43 12.78
CA MET A 204 22.21 2.52 12.42
C MET A 204 21.98 2.85 10.95
N ARG A 205 22.91 3.56 10.29
CA ARG A 205 22.75 4.03 8.91
C ARG A 205 22.48 2.91 7.92
N ARG A 206 22.98 1.69 8.18
CA ARG A 206 22.76 0.53 7.33
C ARG A 206 21.28 0.19 7.11
N TRP A 207 20.41 0.54 8.06
CA TRP A 207 18.98 0.23 8.01
C TRP A 207 18.19 1.19 7.13
N PHE A 208 18.75 2.33 6.76
CA PHE A 208 18.04 3.38 6.04
C PHE A 208 18.58 3.53 4.61
N VAL A 209 17.76 4.11 3.74
CA VAL A 209 18.23 4.64 2.45
C VAL A 209 18.85 6.01 2.70
N MET A 210 20.05 6.25 2.15
CA MET A 210 20.77 7.51 2.35
C MET A 210 20.16 8.65 1.52
N PRO A 211 19.69 9.74 2.15
CA PRO A 211 19.37 10.98 1.46
C PRO A 211 20.64 11.80 1.23
N TYR A 212 20.73 12.44 0.06
CA TYR A 212 21.83 13.32 -0.34
C TYR A 212 21.31 14.43 -1.28
N ASP A 213 22.15 15.40 -1.62
CA ASP A 213 21.81 16.51 -2.53
C ASP A 213 20.55 17.28 -2.10
N LEU A 214 20.51 17.68 -0.83
CA LEU A 214 19.47 18.53 -0.28
C LEU A 214 19.52 19.94 -0.91
N LYS A 215 18.40 20.37 -1.48
CA LYS A 215 18.20 21.68 -2.11
C LYS A 215 17.02 22.39 -1.46
N LYS A 216 17.15 23.70 -1.31
CA LYS A 216 16.12 24.60 -0.79
C LYS A 216 16.01 25.82 -1.67
N ASP A 217 14.79 26.23 -1.95
CA ASP A 217 14.45 27.48 -2.61
C ASP A 217 13.18 28.09 -1.99
N GLU A 218 12.66 29.15 -2.60
CA GLU A 218 11.44 29.85 -2.15
C GLU A 218 10.16 29.01 -2.32
N ASN A 219 10.17 28.00 -3.18
CA ASN A 219 9.01 27.16 -3.50
C ASN A 219 8.96 25.88 -2.68
N GLY A 220 10.08 25.48 -2.06
CA GLY A 220 10.14 24.31 -1.20
C GLY A 220 11.55 23.76 -1.02
N ALA A 221 11.60 22.50 -0.63
CA ALA A 221 12.85 21.77 -0.48
C ALA A 221 12.75 20.38 -1.11
N SER A 222 13.90 19.85 -1.50
CA SER A 222 14.02 18.47 -1.98
C SER A 222 15.32 17.82 -1.53
N TYR A 223 15.31 16.48 -1.44
CA TYR A 223 16.52 15.68 -1.38
C TYR A 223 16.43 14.50 -2.35
N THR A 224 17.58 13.95 -2.69
CA THR A 224 17.73 12.80 -3.58
C THR A 224 18.10 11.55 -2.78
N MET A 225 17.64 10.39 -3.23
CA MET A 225 18.02 9.08 -2.73
C MET A 225 18.34 8.15 -3.89
N GLU A 226 19.14 7.11 -3.62
CA GLU A 226 19.30 5.99 -4.54
C GLU A 226 17.95 5.28 -4.73
N ARG A 227 17.63 4.97 -6.00
CA ARG A 227 16.45 4.17 -6.31
C ARG A 227 16.77 2.69 -6.14
N LEU A 228 16.25 2.10 -5.08
CA LEU A 228 16.25 0.65 -4.90
C LEU A 228 15.08 0.03 -5.69
N LEU A 229 15.37 -0.95 -6.55
CA LEU A 229 14.34 -1.74 -7.24
C LEU A 229 13.77 -2.83 -6.33
N VAL A 230 13.27 -2.40 -5.17
CA VAL A 230 12.75 -3.25 -4.11
C VAL A 230 11.32 -2.79 -3.81
N LEU A 231 10.39 -3.73 -3.72
CA LEU A 231 9.00 -3.42 -3.39
C LEU A 231 8.86 -3.19 -1.89
N ASP A 232 8.00 -2.26 -1.49
CA ASP A 232 7.67 -2.09 -0.08
C ASP A 232 6.91 -3.31 0.46
N MET A 233 7.07 -3.56 1.75
CA MET A 233 6.46 -4.68 2.44
C MET A 233 4.93 -4.56 2.43
N GLY A 234 4.36 -3.35 2.33
CA GLY A 234 2.92 -3.13 2.28
C GLY A 234 2.32 -3.72 1.01
N GLN A 235 2.92 -3.44 -0.16
CA GLN A 235 2.49 -4.04 -1.42
C GLN A 235 2.70 -5.56 -1.47
N GLN A 236 3.81 -6.06 -0.92
CA GLN A 236 4.03 -7.51 -0.83
C GLN A 236 2.98 -8.16 0.08
N TRP A 237 2.66 -7.52 1.20
CA TRP A 237 1.69 -8.00 2.19
C TRP A 237 0.29 -8.12 1.62
N ILE A 238 -0.26 -7.04 1.05
CA ILE A 238 -1.64 -7.04 0.55
C ILE A 238 -1.88 -7.93 -0.68
N ASN A 239 -0.81 -8.29 -1.39
CA ASN A 239 -0.89 -9.19 -2.54
C ASN A 239 -0.61 -10.66 -2.17
N GLY A 240 -0.32 -10.97 -0.90
CA GLY A 240 -0.02 -12.34 -0.46
C GLY A 240 1.40 -12.81 -0.82
N GLY A 241 2.34 -11.89 -1.00
CA GLY A 241 3.72 -12.16 -1.38
C GLY A 241 4.58 -12.81 -0.31
N LEU A 242 4.10 -12.89 0.94
CA LEU A 242 4.80 -13.55 2.04
C LEU A 242 3.94 -14.67 2.62
N GLY A 243 4.33 -15.92 2.37
CA GLY A 243 3.84 -17.04 3.17
C GLY A 243 4.31 -16.93 4.63
N VAL A 244 3.70 -17.70 5.53
CA VAL A 244 3.96 -17.64 6.98
C VAL A 244 5.45 -17.76 7.34
N ASP A 245 6.22 -18.61 6.65
CA ASP A 245 7.65 -18.79 6.91
C ASP A 245 8.50 -17.61 6.39
N ASP A 246 8.14 -17.03 5.24
CA ASP A 246 8.77 -15.80 4.74
C ASP A 246 8.49 -14.64 5.70
N PHE A 247 7.27 -14.56 6.21
CA PHE A 247 6.88 -13.56 7.19
C PHE A 247 7.66 -13.71 8.51
N GLN A 248 7.89 -14.93 8.98
CA GLN A 248 8.75 -15.17 10.15
C GLN A 248 10.17 -14.64 9.93
N ARG A 249 10.76 -14.86 8.74
CA ARG A 249 12.09 -14.32 8.39
C ARG A 249 12.10 -12.79 8.34
N PHE A 250 11.03 -12.19 7.79
CA PHE A 250 10.85 -10.75 7.80
C PHE A 250 10.80 -10.20 9.23
N LEU A 251 10.01 -10.82 10.12
CA LEU A 251 9.92 -10.42 11.52
C LEU A 251 11.26 -10.48 12.25
N GLU A 252 12.08 -11.51 11.98
CA GLU A 252 13.44 -11.60 12.53
C GLU A 252 14.32 -10.41 12.10
N ASP A 253 14.24 -9.98 10.83
CA ASP A 253 15.01 -8.84 10.34
C ASP A 253 14.48 -7.52 10.90
N ALA A 254 13.16 -7.37 11.00
CA ALA A 254 12.51 -6.19 11.61
C ALA A 254 12.86 -6.07 13.10
N VAL A 255 12.84 -7.18 13.86
CA VAL A 255 13.25 -7.19 15.26
C VAL A 255 14.73 -6.94 15.41
N ARG A 256 15.58 -7.46 14.52
CA ARG A 256 17.01 -7.14 14.53
C ARG A 256 17.23 -5.63 14.42
N PHE A 257 16.48 -4.94 13.56
CA PHE A 257 16.48 -3.48 13.54
C PHE A 257 16.10 -2.90 14.91
N LEU A 258 14.98 -3.33 15.49
CA LEU A 258 14.49 -2.80 16.78
C LEU A 258 15.45 -3.03 17.95
N GLU A 259 16.16 -4.15 17.96
CA GLU A 259 17.15 -4.53 18.97
C GLU A 259 18.45 -3.74 18.83
N GLU A 260 18.92 -3.52 17.60
CA GLU A 260 20.14 -2.77 17.27
C GLU A 260 20.00 -1.24 17.47
N ARG A 261 18.78 -0.72 17.68
CA ARG A 261 18.53 0.72 17.92
C ARG A 261 19.40 1.22 19.08
N ALA A 262 20.19 2.27 18.81
CA ALA A 262 20.98 2.92 19.84
C ALA A 262 20.08 3.40 20.98
N ARG A 263 20.50 3.13 22.22
CA ARG A 263 19.75 3.42 23.45
C ARG A 263 20.50 4.43 24.30
N ARG A 264 19.77 5.20 25.10
CA ARG A 264 20.33 6.01 26.17
C ARG A 264 19.37 6.05 27.34
N SER A 265 19.92 6.19 28.55
CA SER A 265 19.11 6.42 29.75
C SER A 265 18.28 7.69 29.61
N CYS A 266 17.03 7.67 30.08
CA CYS A 266 16.19 8.86 30.17
C CYS A 266 15.65 9.02 31.59
N SER A 267 15.46 10.28 32.00
CA SER A 267 14.80 10.55 33.28
C SER A 267 13.33 10.18 33.19
N ARG A 268 12.71 9.92 34.34
CA ARG A 268 11.28 9.62 34.43
C ARG A 268 10.42 10.77 33.89
N GLU A 269 10.82 12.01 34.12
CA GLU A 269 10.14 13.21 33.63
C GLU A 269 10.15 13.25 32.09
N LYS A 270 11.29 12.92 31.48
CA LYS A 270 11.41 12.85 30.02
C LYS A 270 10.59 11.71 29.43
N ALA A 271 10.67 10.51 30.03
CA ALA A 271 9.86 9.37 29.61
C ALA A 271 8.37 9.68 29.71
N LEU A 272 7.94 10.35 30.79
CA LEU A 272 6.56 10.80 30.96
C LEU A 272 6.15 11.81 29.89
N ALA A 273 6.99 12.81 29.61
CA ALA A 273 6.70 13.80 28.57
C ALA A 273 6.53 13.14 27.19
N ASN A 274 7.42 12.21 26.83
CA ASN A 274 7.31 11.44 25.59
C ASN A 274 6.03 10.60 25.54
N PHE A 275 5.70 9.91 26.64
CA PHE A 275 4.47 9.13 26.74
C PHE A 275 3.21 9.99 26.56
N GLU A 276 3.16 11.14 27.26
CA GLU A 276 2.05 12.08 27.14
C GLU A 276 1.94 12.64 25.72
N GLU A 277 3.06 13.02 25.09
CA GLU A 277 3.08 13.52 23.73
C GLU A 277 2.53 12.48 22.74
N LEU A 278 3.05 11.25 22.78
CA LEU A 278 2.74 10.21 21.80
C LEU A 278 1.34 9.62 21.96
N TYR A 279 0.96 9.27 23.19
CA TYR A 279 -0.20 8.41 23.46
C TYR A 279 -1.41 9.16 24.03
N VAL A 280 -1.22 10.38 24.55
CA VAL A 280 -2.28 11.15 25.22
C VAL A 280 -2.61 12.43 24.46
N ASN A 281 -1.69 13.38 24.44
CA ASN A 281 -1.87 14.71 23.88
C ASN A 281 -2.12 14.67 22.37
N LYS A 282 -1.36 13.85 21.64
CA LYS A 282 -1.60 13.63 20.21
C LYS A 282 -3.00 13.10 19.94
N VAL A 283 -3.44 12.09 20.68
CA VAL A 283 -4.79 11.53 20.55
C VAL A 283 -5.80 12.64 20.86
N ARG A 284 -5.77 13.25 22.06
CA ARG A 284 -6.68 14.33 22.47
C ARG A 284 -6.81 15.47 21.45
N SER A 285 -5.69 15.94 20.92
CA SER A 285 -5.67 16.98 19.90
C SER A 285 -6.43 16.55 18.64
N ARG A 286 -6.20 15.30 18.18
CA ARG A 286 -6.85 14.71 17.01
C ARG A 286 -8.33 14.44 17.23
N ILE A 287 -8.76 14.07 18.44
CA ILE A 287 -10.17 13.97 18.81
C ILE A 287 -10.86 15.30 18.58
N LYS A 288 -10.32 16.35 19.21
CA LYS A 288 -10.89 17.69 19.16
C LYS A 288 -10.92 18.25 17.75
N GLU A 289 -9.89 17.97 16.96
CA GLU A 289 -9.89 18.27 15.52
C GLU A 289 -11.04 17.54 14.82
N PHE A 290 -11.19 16.23 15.06
CA PHE A 290 -12.18 15.41 14.39
C PHE A 290 -13.63 15.76 14.73
N GLU A 291 -13.89 16.17 15.98
CA GLU A 291 -15.20 16.64 16.46
C GLU A 291 -15.74 17.83 15.65
N SER A 292 -14.86 18.62 15.02
CA SER A 292 -15.28 19.75 14.19
C SER A 292 -15.85 19.33 12.83
N TYR A 293 -15.68 18.08 12.41
CA TYR A 293 -16.17 17.60 11.11
C TYR A 293 -17.54 16.94 11.23
N PRO A 294 -18.44 17.14 10.24
CA PRO A 294 -19.75 16.47 10.18
C PRO A 294 -19.66 14.94 10.26
N LEU A 295 -18.54 14.38 9.77
CA LEU A 295 -18.26 12.94 9.79
C LEU A 295 -18.29 12.34 11.21
N CYS A 296 -17.97 13.12 12.24
CA CYS A 296 -18.00 12.68 13.63
C CYS A 296 -19.40 12.25 14.07
N SER A 297 -20.46 12.96 13.66
CA SER A 297 -21.84 12.60 14.01
C SER A 297 -22.23 11.25 13.42
N TYR A 298 -21.94 11.03 12.14
CA TYR A 298 -22.22 9.75 11.48
C TYR A 298 -21.44 8.61 12.13
N LEU A 299 -20.17 8.85 12.48
CA LEU A 299 -19.36 7.85 13.16
C LEU A 299 -19.94 7.49 14.54
N ASN A 300 -20.40 8.48 15.31
CA ASN A 300 -21.09 8.24 16.58
C ASN A 300 -22.31 7.34 16.42
N ASP A 301 -23.13 7.58 15.39
CA ASP A 301 -24.30 6.75 15.12
C ASP A 301 -23.93 5.33 14.72
N MET A 302 -22.87 5.14 13.93
CA MET A 302 -22.37 3.82 13.58
C MET A 302 -21.82 3.07 14.81
N LEU A 303 -21.06 3.74 15.68
CA LEU A 303 -20.52 3.15 16.90
C LEU A 303 -21.63 2.74 17.86
N ARG A 304 -22.59 3.64 18.11
CA ARG A 304 -23.71 3.43 19.03
C ARG A 304 -24.58 2.23 18.65
N ASN A 305 -24.84 2.07 17.35
CA ASN A 305 -25.71 1.01 16.86
C ASN A 305 -24.95 -0.28 16.52
N GLY A 306 -23.64 -0.18 16.28
CA GLY A 306 -22.84 -1.28 15.75
C GLY A 306 -21.82 -1.87 16.72
N THR A 307 -21.58 -1.23 17.86
CA THR A 307 -20.56 -1.64 18.84
C THR A 307 -21.10 -1.50 20.27
N GLU A 308 -20.28 -1.80 21.28
CA GLU A 308 -20.63 -1.55 22.69
C GLU A 308 -20.31 -0.12 23.17
N TYR A 309 -19.76 0.72 22.29
CA TYR A 309 -19.41 2.09 22.61
C TYR A 309 -20.52 3.05 22.16
N ASN A 310 -20.96 3.93 23.06
CA ASN A 310 -22.09 4.83 22.80
C ASN A 310 -21.74 6.01 21.89
N SER A 311 -20.45 6.36 21.84
CA SER A 311 -19.92 7.46 21.06
C SER A 311 -18.41 7.30 20.91
N LEU A 312 -17.85 8.09 20.02
CA LEU A 312 -16.42 8.24 19.84
C LEU A 312 -15.76 8.79 21.12
N THR A 313 -16.39 9.74 21.82
CA THR A 313 -15.92 10.24 23.12
C THR A 313 -15.81 9.11 24.14
N ASN A 314 -16.84 8.27 24.25
CA ASN A 314 -16.82 7.12 25.15
C ASN A 314 -15.70 6.12 24.80
N LEU A 315 -15.48 5.86 23.50
CA LEU A 315 -14.37 5.03 23.03
C LEU A 315 -13.01 5.59 23.48
N PHE A 316 -12.80 6.91 23.35
CA PHE A 316 -11.57 7.56 23.79
C PHE A 316 -11.38 7.55 25.31
N GLU A 317 -12.44 7.73 26.09
CA GLU A 317 -12.40 7.62 27.56
C GLU A 317 -11.95 6.22 28.00
N CYS A 318 -12.57 5.17 27.43
CA CYS A 318 -12.16 3.79 27.69
C CYS A 318 -10.68 3.54 27.34
N TYR A 319 -10.21 4.08 26.22
CA TYR A 319 -8.79 4.03 25.86
C TYR A 319 -7.89 4.68 26.93
N PHE A 320 -8.22 5.89 27.39
CA PHE A 320 -7.40 6.60 28.39
C PHE A 320 -7.40 5.88 29.75
N ASP A 321 -8.52 5.29 30.16
CA ASP A 321 -8.62 4.51 31.39
C ASP A 321 -7.71 3.28 31.35
N LEU A 322 -7.72 2.54 30.24
CA LEU A 322 -6.83 1.38 30.04
C LEU A 322 -5.35 1.77 29.91
N LEU A 323 -5.07 2.96 29.37
CA LEU A 323 -3.71 3.47 29.20
C LEU A 323 -3.12 3.96 30.54
N SER A 324 -3.94 4.46 31.46
CA SER A 324 -3.53 5.09 32.73
C SER A 324 -2.51 4.29 33.55
N PRO A 325 -2.61 2.95 33.71
CA PRO A 325 -1.60 2.17 34.43
C PRO A 325 -0.19 2.25 33.82
N TYR A 326 -0.06 2.37 32.49
CA TYR A 326 1.22 2.44 31.80
C TYR A 326 1.96 3.76 32.04
N ARG A 327 1.24 4.82 32.41
CA ARG A 327 1.82 6.09 32.87
C ARG A 327 2.72 5.91 34.11
N ARG A 328 2.52 4.83 34.88
CA ARG A 328 3.33 4.49 36.06
C ARG A 328 4.47 3.51 35.74
N ARG A 329 4.44 2.87 34.57
CA ARG A 329 5.39 1.85 34.09
C ARG A 329 6.21 2.37 32.90
N LEU A 330 6.76 3.56 33.07
CA LEU A 330 7.55 4.23 32.04
C LEU A 330 8.93 3.56 31.90
N PRO A 331 9.49 3.49 30.69
CA PRO A 331 10.84 3.01 30.48
C PRO A 331 11.86 3.98 31.10
N ASP A 332 12.99 3.44 31.56
CA ASP A 332 14.15 4.18 32.06
C ASP A 332 15.17 4.50 30.96
N PHE A 333 14.87 4.11 29.72
CA PHE A 333 15.65 4.42 28.54
C PHE A 333 14.75 4.80 27.36
N GLU A 334 15.35 5.51 26.41
CA GLU A 334 14.80 5.78 25.09
C GLU A 334 15.73 5.23 24.02
N CYS A 335 15.19 4.97 22.84
CA CYS A 335 15.98 4.50 21.69
C CYS A 335 15.69 5.32 20.44
N ILE A 336 16.64 5.37 19.52
CA ILE A 336 16.41 5.95 18.19
C ILE A 336 15.25 5.21 17.55
N GLY A 337 14.18 5.91 17.15
CA GLY A 337 13.02 5.28 16.54
C GLY A 337 12.72 5.82 15.15
N HIS A 338 12.31 4.92 14.26
CA HIS A 338 11.85 5.29 12.93
C HIS A 338 10.62 6.20 13.02
N GLY A 339 9.71 5.91 13.96
CA GLY A 339 8.49 6.67 14.22
C GLY A 339 7.33 6.35 13.29
N ASP A 340 7.59 5.74 12.13
CA ASP A 340 6.53 5.21 11.26
C ASP A 340 6.92 3.94 10.47
N PRO A 341 7.47 2.88 11.09
CA PRO A 341 7.84 1.66 10.39
C PRO A 341 6.62 0.78 10.07
N CYS A 342 5.56 1.38 9.48
CA CYS A 342 4.49 0.63 8.85
C CYS A 342 5.03 -0.04 7.58
N PHE A 343 4.35 -1.08 7.07
CA PHE A 343 4.89 -1.90 5.99
C PHE A 343 5.16 -1.12 4.69
N SER A 344 4.39 -0.09 4.39
CA SER A 344 4.64 0.79 3.24
C SER A 344 5.97 1.56 3.30
N ASN A 345 6.57 1.70 4.50
CA ASN A 345 7.83 2.39 4.73
C ASN A 345 9.03 1.43 4.90
N ILE A 346 8.83 0.14 4.63
CA ILE A 346 9.86 -0.89 4.72
C ILE A 346 10.05 -1.50 3.34
N LEU A 347 11.18 -1.22 2.68
CA LEU A 347 11.60 -1.92 1.48
C LEU A 347 12.19 -3.27 1.88
N TYR A 348 11.64 -4.37 1.34
CA TYR A 348 12.08 -5.72 1.70
C TYR A 348 12.34 -6.59 0.46
N ASP A 349 13.50 -7.24 0.38
CA ASP A 349 13.74 -8.31 -0.59
C ASP A 349 14.06 -9.60 0.17
N LYS A 350 13.08 -10.50 0.19
CA LYS A 350 13.17 -11.78 0.92
C LYS A 350 14.23 -12.73 0.36
N ARG A 351 14.64 -12.58 -0.91
CA ARG A 351 15.66 -13.45 -1.56
C ARG A 351 17.05 -13.23 -0.97
N ILE A 352 17.33 -11.97 -0.61
CA ILE A 352 18.63 -11.54 -0.07
C ILE A 352 18.54 -11.03 1.37
N ARG A 353 17.36 -11.11 2.00
CA ARG A 353 17.05 -10.54 3.32
C ARG A 353 17.46 -9.07 3.46
N LEU A 354 17.26 -8.29 2.40
CA LEU A 354 17.50 -6.85 2.43
C LEU A 354 16.30 -6.17 3.08
N LEU A 355 16.54 -5.43 4.16
CA LEU A 355 15.55 -4.55 4.79
C LEU A 355 16.09 -3.12 4.78
N LYS A 356 15.36 -2.20 4.16
CA LYS A 356 15.68 -0.78 4.11
C LYS A 356 14.47 0.06 4.49
N LEU A 357 14.66 0.99 5.40
CA LEU A 357 13.66 1.91 5.88
C LEU A 357 13.72 3.21 5.09
N ILE A 358 12.54 3.75 4.79
CA ILE A 358 12.32 5.04 4.12
C ILE A 358 11.32 5.86 4.91
N ASP A 359 11.30 7.17 4.69
CA ASP A 359 10.33 8.09 5.29
C ASP A 359 10.28 8.02 6.84
N PRO A 360 11.42 8.25 7.54
CA PRO A 360 11.41 8.35 9.00
C PRO A 360 10.68 9.62 9.47
N LYS A 361 10.35 9.68 10.77
CA LYS A 361 9.67 10.83 11.41
C LYS A 361 10.35 12.19 11.26
N GLY A 362 11.59 12.24 10.76
CA GLY A 362 12.43 13.44 10.69
C GLY A 362 13.02 13.85 12.04
N ALA A 363 14.20 14.46 12.02
CA ALA A 363 14.86 15.04 13.18
C ALA A 363 15.85 16.13 12.76
N ILE A 364 15.77 17.30 13.40
CA ILE A 364 16.72 18.42 13.22
C ILE A 364 17.79 18.49 14.31
N ALA A 365 17.69 17.63 15.33
CA ALA A 365 18.64 17.55 16.43
C ALA A 365 18.70 16.11 16.94
N GLY A 366 19.88 15.67 17.42
CA GLY A 366 20.10 14.29 17.87
C GLY A 366 19.11 13.83 18.96
N ASP A 367 18.65 14.74 19.82
CA ASP A 367 17.66 14.42 20.85
C ASP A 367 16.31 13.97 20.25
N ARG A 368 15.93 14.53 19.10
CA ARG A 368 14.67 14.24 18.40
C ARG A 368 14.68 12.89 17.69
N LEU A 369 15.83 12.21 17.58
CA LEU A 369 15.90 10.83 17.06
C LEU A 369 15.23 9.84 18.02
N TYR A 370 15.37 10.08 19.32
CA TYR A 370 14.96 9.14 20.34
C TYR A 370 13.45 9.18 20.57
N THR A 371 12.89 8.05 20.99
CA THR A 371 11.46 7.90 21.28
C THR A 371 11.24 6.75 22.26
N ASP A 372 9.97 6.51 22.61
CA ASP A 372 9.56 5.40 23.45
C ASP A 372 9.94 4.05 22.79
N PRO A 373 10.64 3.15 23.51
CA PRO A 373 11.10 1.86 22.98
C PRO A 373 10.01 0.96 22.38
N VAL A 374 8.76 1.08 22.82
CA VAL A 374 7.63 0.25 22.39
C VAL A 374 6.91 0.85 21.17
N TYR A 375 7.11 2.14 20.88
CA TYR A 375 6.35 2.85 19.83
C TYR A 375 6.50 2.22 18.44
N ASP A 376 7.73 1.89 18.02
CA ASP A 376 7.97 1.25 16.72
C ASP A 376 7.41 -0.19 16.66
N TYR A 377 7.34 -0.91 17.79
CA TYR A 377 6.63 -2.20 17.86
C TYR A 377 5.13 -2.02 17.62
N ALA A 378 4.52 -0.99 18.21
CA ALA A 378 3.12 -0.65 17.96
C ALA A 378 2.86 -0.29 16.50
N LYS A 379 3.82 0.36 15.82
CA LYS A 379 3.74 0.65 14.38
C LYS A 379 3.86 -0.58 13.48
N LEU A 380 4.62 -1.60 13.87
CA LEU A 380 4.58 -2.89 13.20
C LEU A 380 3.24 -3.60 13.46
N SER A 381 2.78 -3.60 14.72
CA SER A 381 1.48 -4.17 15.12
C SER A 381 0.32 -3.57 14.33
N HIS A 382 0.38 -2.26 14.07
CA HIS A 382 -0.57 -1.53 13.23
C HIS A 382 -0.78 -2.18 11.85
N SER A 383 0.31 -2.66 11.23
CA SER A 383 0.29 -3.35 9.94
C SER A 383 -0.15 -4.81 10.10
N VAL A 384 0.43 -5.51 11.09
CA VAL A 384 0.26 -6.96 11.28
C VAL A 384 -1.07 -7.32 11.92
N LEU A 385 -1.35 -6.81 13.12
CA LEU A 385 -2.53 -7.14 13.91
C LEU A 385 -3.70 -6.20 13.63
N GLY A 386 -3.42 -4.95 13.27
CA GLY A 386 -4.42 -3.93 12.97
C GLY A 386 -4.93 -3.94 11.54
N GLY A 387 -4.21 -4.62 10.63
CA GLY A 387 -4.56 -4.68 9.21
C GLY A 387 -4.53 -3.32 8.50
N TYR A 388 -3.71 -2.38 8.99
CA TYR A 388 -3.64 -1.00 8.47
C TYR A 388 -3.47 -0.96 6.95
N ASP A 389 -2.53 -1.73 6.40
CA ASP A 389 -2.24 -1.76 4.97
C ASP A 389 -3.45 -2.18 4.13
N PHE A 390 -4.27 -3.13 4.62
CA PHE A 390 -5.51 -3.51 3.96
C PHE A 390 -6.54 -2.37 3.99
N ILE A 391 -6.66 -1.64 5.10
CA ILE A 391 -7.63 -0.54 5.24
C ILE A 391 -7.28 0.63 4.32
N VAL A 392 -6.02 1.06 4.28
CA VAL A 392 -5.61 2.21 3.44
C VAL A 392 -5.65 1.85 1.95
N ASN A 393 -5.39 0.58 1.61
CA ASN A 393 -5.56 0.07 0.26
C ASN A 393 -6.99 -0.38 -0.04
N GLY A 394 -7.97 -0.10 0.83
CA GLY A 394 -9.41 -0.35 0.60
C GLY A 394 -9.79 -1.81 0.34
N LEU A 395 -9.04 -2.74 0.94
CA LEU A 395 -9.25 -4.18 0.85
C LEU A 395 -9.97 -4.73 2.07
N SER A 396 -10.25 -3.89 3.07
CA SER A 396 -11.11 -4.24 4.19
C SER A 396 -12.57 -3.91 3.88
N SER A 397 -13.48 -4.64 4.52
CA SER A 397 -14.92 -4.38 4.44
C SER A 397 -15.53 -4.37 5.83
N VAL A 398 -16.51 -3.49 6.04
CA VAL A 398 -17.30 -3.49 7.28
C VAL A 398 -18.53 -4.37 7.07
N VAL A 399 -18.67 -5.39 7.92
CA VAL A 399 -19.76 -6.37 7.86
C VAL A 399 -20.57 -6.34 9.14
N ILE A 400 -21.84 -6.73 9.06
CA ILE A 400 -22.69 -7.00 10.22
C ILE A 400 -22.55 -8.50 10.52
N ASP A 401 -22.03 -8.86 11.69
CA ASP A 401 -21.87 -10.25 12.10
C ASP A 401 -23.17 -10.83 12.69
N LYS A 402 -23.17 -12.12 13.06
CA LYS A 402 -24.33 -12.87 13.58
C LYS A 402 -24.93 -12.27 14.84
N ASP A 403 -24.13 -11.55 15.63
CA ASP A 403 -24.55 -10.80 16.82
C ASP A 403 -25.12 -9.41 16.49
N LEU A 404 -25.32 -9.12 15.20
CA LEU A 404 -25.77 -7.84 14.65
C LEU A 404 -24.83 -6.67 14.97
N ARG A 405 -23.56 -6.95 15.29
CA ARG A 405 -22.53 -5.93 15.51
C ARG A 405 -21.68 -5.73 14.26
N LEU A 406 -21.17 -4.52 14.11
CA LEU A 406 -20.22 -4.18 13.05
C LEU A 406 -18.87 -4.81 13.36
N ARG A 407 -18.27 -5.42 12.34
CA ARG A 407 -16.91 -5.95 12.39
C ARG A 407 -16.16 -5.58 11.12
N LEU A 408 -14.85 -5.41 11.27
CA LEU A 408 -13.98 -5.27 10.13
C LEU A 408 -13.58 -6.67 9.65
N HIS A 409 -13.77 -6.94 8.36
CA HIS A 409 -13.29 -8.13 7.70
C HIS A 409 -12.11 -7.75 6.80
N THR A 410 -10.98 -8.44 6.99
CA THR A 410 -9.81 -8.38 6.11
C THR A 410 -9.71 -9.70 5.32
N PRO A 411 -9.19 -9.65 4.07
CA PRO A 411 -9.29 -10.76 3.14
C PRO A 411 -8.27 -11.89 3.38
N GLU A 412 -7.34 -11.74 4.32
CA GLU A 412 -6.24 -12.70 4.53
C GLU A 412 -6.73 -13.96 5.29
N PRO A 413 -6.82 -15.14 4.64
CA PRO A 413 -7.34 -16.35 5.27
C PRO A 413 -6.47 -16.86 6.42
N ASP A 414 -5.17 -16.60 6.38
CA ASP A 414 -4.19 -17.07 7.38
C ASP A 414 -3.80 -15.98 8.40
N PHE A 415 -4.59 -14.92 8.54
CA PHE A 415 -4.29 -13.78 9.42
C PHE A 415 -3.92 -14.21 10.84
N ASP A 416 -4.61 -15.21 11.39
CA ASP A 416 -4.35 -15.77 12.72
C ASP A 416 -2.94 -16.39 12.83
N ALA A 417 -2.45 -17.03 11.77
CA ALA A 417 -1.10 -17.61 11.74
C ALA A 417 -0.04 -16.51 11.79
N TYR A 418 -0.21 -15.44 11.00
CA TYR A 418 0.67 -14.28 11.02
C TYR A 418 0.64 -13.54 12.36
N ALA A 419 -0.55 -13.33 12.92
CA ALA A 419 -0.75 -12.73 14.23
C ALA A 419 -0.02 -13.53 15.32
N THR A 420 -0.15 -14.86 15.29
CA THR A 420 0.53 -15.77 16.23
C THR A 420 2.06 -15.63 16.15
N ARG A 421 2.64 -15.53 14.94
CA ARG A 421 4.09 -15.31 14.77
C ARG A 421 4.55 -13.98 15.34
N PHE A 422 3.77 -12.93 15.12
CA PHE A 422 4.11 -11.61 15.65
C PHE A 422 3.98 -11.54 17.18
N ILE A 423 2.92 -12.09 17.76
CA ILE A 423 2.76 -12.21 19.22
C ILE A 423 3.92 -12.97 19.84
N SER A 424 4.28 -14.13 19.28
CA SER A 424 5.43 -14.93 19.75
C SER A 424 6.74 -14.14 19.68
N THR A 425 6.86 -13.25 18.69
CA THR A 425 8.02 -12.39 18.50
C THR A 425 8.10 -11.30 19.56
N LEU A 426 6.97 -10.68 19.92
CA LEU A 426 6.88 -9.72 21.03
C LEU A 426 7.25 -10.37 22.37
N GLU A 427 6.73 -11.57 22.64
CA GLU A 427 7.01 -12.32 23.86
C GLU A 427 8.50 -12.64 24.01
N ARG A 428 9.15 -13.09 22.93
CA ARG A 428 10.60 -13.33 22.89
C ARG A 428 11.41 -12.06 23.16
N ALA A 429 10.93 -10.91 22.69
CA ALA A 429 11.53 -9.60 22.96
C ALA A 429 11.18 -9.05 24.36
N SER A 430 10.45 -9.80 25.19
CA SER A 430 9.94 -9.37 26.50
C SER A 430 9.08 -8.10 26.43
N ILE A 431 8.34 -7.93 25.32
CA ILE A 431 7.42 -6.82 25.10
C ILE A 431 6.00 -7.28 25.43
N GLU A 432 5.31 -6.54 26.30
CA GLU A 432 3.94 -6.86 26.71
C GLU A 432 2.96 -6.60 25.56
N VAL A 433 2.29 -7.65 25.07
CA VAL A 433 1.31 -7.58 23.96
C VAL A 433 0.22 -6.55 24.27
N ARG A 434 -0.33 -6.57 25.48
CA ARG A 434 -1.38 -5.64 25.93
C ARG A 434 -0.96 -4.17 25.81
N GLN A 435 0.30 -3.86 26.12
CA GLN A 435 0.86 -2.52 25.96
C GLN A 435 0.97 -2.13 24.48
N VAL A 436 1.49 -3.03 23.63
CA VAL A 436 1.61 -2.81 22.18
C VAL A 436 0.24 -2.56 21.56
N ARG A 437 -0.77 -3.36 21.92
CA ARG A 437 -2.15 -3.20 21.43
C ARG A 437 -2.74 -1.86 21.83
N LEU A 438 -2.59 -1.41 23.08
CA LEU A 438 -3.04 -0.07 23.48
C LEU A 438 -2.31 1.04 22.70
N TYR A 439 -1.00 0.93 22.55
CA TYR A 439 -0.23 1.92 21.79
C TYR A 439 -0.64 1.93 20.31
N GLU A 440 -0.98 0.77 19.74
CA GLU A 440 -1.56 0.64 18.40
C GLU A 440 -2.94 1.28 18.30
N ALA A 441 -3.82 1.11 19.29
CA ALA A 441 -5.12 1.80 19.32
C ALA A 441 -4.93 3.32 19.23
N SER A 442 -3.93 3.87 19.92
CA SER A 442 -3.59 5.30 19.84
C SER A 442 -3.29 5.76 18.40
N LEU A 443 -2.70 4.89 17.57
CA LEU A 443 -2.38 5.18 16.18
C LEU A 443 -3.66 5.29 15.36
N PHE A 444 -4.55 4.29 15.40
CA PHE A 444 -5.84 4.32 14.69
C PHE A 444 -6.71 5.50 15.11
N LEU A 445 -6.79 5.73 16.42
CA LEU A 445 -7.53 6.83 17.02
C LEU A 445 -7.00 8.20 16.59
N SER A 446 -5.68 8.39 16.53
CA SER A 446 -5.08 9.67 16.11
C SER A 446 -5.11 9.91 14.60
N MET A 447 -5.38 8.90 13.78
CA MET A 447 -5.45 9.01 12.31
C MET A 447 -6.82 9.40 11.76
N LEU A 448 -7.90 9.31 12.56
CA LEU A 448 -9.26 9.61 12.10
C LEU A 448 -9.38 10.95 11.32
N PRO A 449 -8.90 12.11 11.83
CA PRO A 449 -9.02 13.36 11.08
C PRO A 449 -8.14 13.43 9.83
N LEU A 450 -7.04 12.66 9.77
CA LEU A 450 -6.13 12.62 8.62
C LEU A 450 -6.73 11.91 7.40
N HIS A 451 -7.77 11.08 7.61
CA HIS A 451 -8.43 10.32 6.56
C HIS A 451 -9.88 10.75 6.33
N ARG A 452 -10.25 11.98 6.72
CA ARG A 452 -11.62 12.52 6.59
C ARG A 452 -12.19 12.44 5.17
N ASP A 453 -11.34 12.50 4.15
CA ASP A 453 -11.74 12.41 2.73
C ASP A 453 -12.09 10.97 2.31
N ASN A 454 -11.93 10.00 3.21
CA ASN A 454 -12.31 8.61 3.03
C ASN A 454 -13.09 8.08 4.26
N PRO A 455 -14.41 8.33 4.31
CA PRO A 455 -15.28 7.90 5.41
C PRO A 455 -15.21 6.40 5.75
N HIS A 456 -14.99 5.55 4.74
CA HIS A 456 -14.88 4.11 4.97
C HIS A 456 -13.64 3.75 5.80
N SER A 457 -12.48 4.35 5.50
CA SER A 457 -11.28 4.14 6.30
C SER A 457 -11.42 4.70 7.72
N VAL A 458 -12.10 5.84 7.88
CA VAL A 458 -12.39 6.41 9.20
C VAL A 458 -13.21 5.45 10.06
N LEU A 459 -14.28 4.88 9.51
CA LEU A 459 -15.09 3.88 10.22
C LEU A 459 -14.26 2.63 10.53
N ALA A 460 -13.48 2.12 9.58
CA ALA A 460 -12.62 0.96 9.79
C ALA A 460 -11.61 1.18 10.93
N PHE A 461 -10.93 2.33 10.97
CA PHE A 461 -9.99 2.66 12.04
C PHE A 461 -10.66 2.74 13.42
N ALA A 462 -11.85 3.33 13.50
CA ALA A 462 -12.61 3.37 14.75
C ALA A 462 -13.03 1.97 15.21
N LEU A 463 -13.45 1.09 14.29
CA LEU A 463 -13.79 -0.30 14.60
C LEU A 463 -12.58 -1.12 15.05
N VAL A 464 -11.41 -0.91 14.45
CA VAL A 464 -10.17 -1.56 14.91
C VAL A 464 -9.80 -1.09 16.32
N ALA A 465 -9.84 0.22 16.58
CA ALA A 465 -9.58 0.73 17.92
C ALA A 465 -10.59 0.19 18.96
N ALA A 466 -11.88 0.15 18.62
CA ALA A 466 -12.93 -0.46 19.45
C ALA A 466 -12.68 -1.95 19.73
N HIS A 467 -12.25 -2.70 18.72
CA HIS A 467 -11.87 -4.09 18.88
C HIS A 467 -10.68 -4.26 19.84
N ILE A 468 -9.62 -3.46 19.66
CA ILE A 468 -8.44 -3.49 20.52
C ILE A 468 -8.80 -3.17 21.98
N ILE A 469 -9.56 -2.11 22.21
CA ILE A 469 -9.95 -1.67 23.56
C ILE A 469 -10.77 -2.77 24.25
N ARG A 470 -11.65 -3.46 23.51
CA ARG A 470 -12.40 -4.61 24.02
C ARG A 470 -11.49 -5.80 24.35
N GLU A 471 -10.59 -6.16 23.42
CA GLU A 471 -9.62 -7.24 23.57
C GLU A 471 -8.76 -7.05 24.83
N VAL A 472 -8.24 -5.84 25.04
CA VAL A 472 -7.40 -5.46 26.18
C VAL A 472 -8.19 -5.39 27.49
N SER A 473 -9.48 -5.06 27.44
CA SER A 473 -10.35 -5.00 28.63
C SER A 473 -10.77 -6.38 29.15
N ALA A 474 -10.77 -7.39 28.28
CA ALA A 474 -11.16 -8.77 28.62
C ALA A 474 -10.01 -9.60 29.23
N GLN A 475 -8.77 -9.10 29.15
CA GLN A 475 -7.55 -9.68 29.73
C GLN A 475 -7.21 -8.99 31.05
#